data_AF-A0A6S6XQH5-F1
#
_entry.id   AF-A0A6S6XQH5-F1
#
_cell.length_a   1.000
_cell.length_b   1.000
_cell.length_c   1.000
_cell.angle_alpha   90.00
_cell.angle_beta   90.00
_cell.angle_gamma   90.00
#
_symmetry.space_group_name_H-M   'P 1'
#
loop_
_entity.id
_entity.type
_entity.pdbx_description
1 polymer ?
#
loop_
_entity_poly.entity_id
_entity_poly.type
_entity_poly.pdbx_seq_one_letter_code
_entity_poly.pdbx_strand_id
1 'polypeptide(L)'
;MIKLDYLTLLSSEPVRVVNIGSVKPIKLKDVRLLGYDNYNIYVSILNLNRDQFLKFFKIQDKNISQKDYFDIIFDEQSLREMYLHIFSFFMAEKVEVDLKKRCYLVYYDDFTKKKKVIIGLINKDSFDVLRSIILQLNYCLNNKAETEKPAGKHTAELLKKQKKYHELNIKINKKDDLNFSLPNIISKLCTYSDNVNLINIWDYTVFQVFDQFFALNNRRSIDMANQSYSIWGGDYKIPQWFENSFNNKN
;
A
#
# COMPACT_ATOMS: atom_id res chain seq x y z
N MET A 1 -11.71 5.67 -9.63
CA MET A 1 -10.55 5.22 -8.84
C MET A 1 -9.31 5.64 -9.61
N ILE A 2 -8.42 6.43 -9.01
CA ILE A 2 -7.20 6.89 -9.70
C ILE A 2 -6.17 5.77 -9.62
N LYS A 3 -5.68 5.33 -10.79
CA LYS A 3 -4.59 4.36 -10.93
C LYS A 3 -3.31 5.14 -11.19
N LEU A 4 -2.30 4.94 -10.33
CA LEU A 4 -0.97 5.49 -10.55
C LEU A 4 -0.25 4.64 -11.59
N ASP A 5 0.53 5.29 -12.46
CA ASP A 5 1.40 4.57 -13.38
C ASP A 5 2.57 3.93 -12.62
N TYR A 6 3.13 2.88 -13.21
CA TYR A 6 4.17 2.08 -12.59
C TYR A 6 5.45 2.89 -12.31
N LEU A 7 5.80 3.85 -13.16
CA LEU A 7 6.98 4.69 -12.96
C LEU A 7 6.81 5.59 -11.72
N THR A 8 5.62 6.17 -11.55
CA THR A 8 5.28 6.94 -10.35
C THR A 8 5.38 6.10 -9.08
N LEU A 9 4.92 4.85 -9.12
CA LEU A 9 5.00 3.94 -7.97
C LEU A 9 6.44 3.50 -7.63
N LEU A 10 7.29 3.33 -8.65
CA LEU A 10 8.71 3.05 -8.48
C LEU A 10 9.51 4.26 -7.97
N SER A 11 8.99 5.47 -8.12
CA SER A 11 9.65 6.69 -7.65
C SER A 11 9.63 6.80 -6.12
N SER A 12 10.68 7.41 -5.56
CA SER A 12 10.68 7.83 -4.15
C SER A 12 10.09 9.22 -3.93
N GLU A 13 9.63 9.88 -4.99
CA GLU A 13 9.11 11.25 -4.95
C GLU A 13 7.64 11.31 -4.48
N PRO A 14 7.25 12.36 -3.74
CA PRO A 14 5.85 12.59 -3.38
C PRO A 14 4.92 12.72 -4.59
N VAL A 15 3.77 12.05 -4.51
CA VAL A 15 2.73 12.12 -5.54
C VAL A 15 1.79 13.29 -5.21
N ARG A 16 1.84 14.33 -6.05
CA ARG A 16 0.97 15.51 -5.87
C ARG A 16 -0.45 15.22 -6.36
N VAL A 17 -1.42 15.43 -5.47
CA VAL A 17 -2.84 15.27 -5.74
C VAL A 17 -3.54 16.63 -5.65
N VAL A 18 -4.15 17.04 -6.76
CA VAL A 18 -4.81 18.34 -6.89
C VAL A 18 -5.87 18.50 -5.80
N ASN A 19 -5.88 19.67 -5.13
CA ASN A 19 -6.79 20.05 -4.05
C ASN A 19 -6.71 19.19 -2.76
N ILE A 20 -5.76 18.26 -2.65
CA ILE A 20 -5.54 17.46 -1.43
C ILE A 20 -4.17 17.78 -0.83
N GLY A 21 -3.09 17.65 -1.61
CA GLY A 21 -1.72 17.75 -1.12
C GLY A 21 -0.83 16.69 -1.75
N SER A 22 0.31 16.39 -1.14
CA SER A 22 1.29 15.44 -1.67
C SER A 22 1.39 14.20 -0.78
N VAL A 23 1.16 13.03 -1.35
CA VAL A 23 1.30 11.75 -0.65
C VAL A 23 2.73 11.26 -0.80
N LYS A 24 3.45 11.07 0.30
CA LYS A 24 4.83 10.58 0.25
C LYS A 24 4.87 9.04 0.19
N PRO A 25 5.68 8.45 -0.70
CA PRO A 25 6.04 7.04 -0.59
C PRO A 25 6.77 6.78 0.73
N ILE A 26 6.27 5.86 1.56
CA ILE A 26 6.86 5.58 2.86
C ILE A 26 8.13 4.75 2.70
N LYS A 27 9.22 5.21 3.32
CA LYS A 27 10.49 4.47 3.37
C LYS A 27 10.52 3.52 4.56
N LEU A 28 11.30 2.45 4.45
CA LEU A 28 11.43 1.48 5.54
C LEU A 28 11.97 2.10 6.84
N LYS A 29 12.83 3.12 6.75
CA LYS A 29 13.27 3.87 7.93
C LYS A 29 12.11 4.54 8.67
N ASP A 30 11.13 5.06 7.93
CA ASP A 30 9.96 5.71 8.52
C ASP A 30 9.05 4.67 9.18
N VAL A 31 8.89 3.49 8.56
CA VAL A 31 8.19 2.34 9.15
C VAL A 31 8.85 1.92 10.46
N ARG A 32 10.19 1.86 10.50
CA ARG A 32 10.94 1.51 11.70
C ARG A 32 10.77 2.56 12.81
N LEU A 33 10.76 3.85 12.47
CA LEU A 33 10.58 4.94 13.42
C LEU A 33 9.16 4.96 14.02
N LEU A 34 8.14 4.70 13.21
CA LEU A 34 6.75 4.59 13.67
C LEU A 34 6.52 3.32 14.51
N GLY A 35 7.24 2.25 14.18
CA GLY A 35 7.02 0.90 14.68
C GLY A 35 6.19 0.08 13.68
N TYR A 36 6.65 -1.16 13.42
CA TYR A 36 6.04 -2.02 12.41
C TYR A 36 4.57 -2.35 12.69
N ASP A 37 4.21 -2.58 13.95
CA ASP A 37 2.82 -2.87 14.33
C ASP A 37 1.90 -1.67 14.10
N ASN A 38 2.34 -0.47 14.48
CA ASN A 38 1.61 0.77 14.23
C ASN A 38 1.43 1.05 12.74
N TYR A 39 2.48 0.84 11.94
CA TYR A 39 2.42 0.94 10.49
C TYR A 39 1.39 -0.05 9.90
N ASN A 40 1.42 -1.32 10.32
CA ASN A 40 0.46 -2.31 9.85
C ASN A 40 -0.97 -1.93 10.24
N ILE A 41 -1.18 -1.43 11.47
CA ILE A 41 -2.48 -0.93 11.92
C ILE A 41 -2.97 0.19 10.97
N TYR A 42 -2.11 1.15 10.63
CA TYR A 42 -2.49 2.27 9.74
C TYR A 42 -2.91 1.77 8.35
N VAL A 43 -2.10 0.90 7.74
CA VAL A 43 -2.41 0.33 6.42
C VAL A 43 -3.67 -0.54 6.48
N SER A 44 -3.82 -1.38 7.51
CA SER A 44 -5.00 -2.23 7.67
C SER A 44 -6.27 -1.41 7.84
N ILE A 45 -6.27 -0.35 8.66
CA ILE A 45 -7.42 0.56 8.82
C ILE A 45 -7.78 1.19 7.48
N LEU A 46 -6.80 1.73 6.76
CA LEU A 46 -7.02 2.29 5.43
C LEU A 46 -7.50 1.24 4.43
N ASN A 47 -7.26 -0.05 4.63
CA ASN A 47 -7.70 -1.09 3.70
C ASN A 47 -9.15 -1.56 3.96
N LEU A 48 -9.74 -1.26 5.12
CA LEU A 48 -11.11 -1.68 5.45
C LEU A 48 -12.13 -1.00 4.52
N ASN A 49 -13.07 -1.76 3.98
CA ASN A 49 -14.28 -1.16 3.41
C ASN A 49 -15.25 -0.75 4.53
N ARG A 50 -16.29 0.01 4.20
CA ARG A 50 -17.28 0.50 5.17
C ARG A 50 -17.84 -0.62 6.06
N ASP A 51 -18.25 -1.73 5.47
CA ASP A 51 -18.88 -2.82 6.24
C ASP A 51 -17.88 -3.54 7.17
N GLN A 52 -16.65 -3.75 6.71
CA GLN A 52 -15.56 -4.30 7.53
C GLN A 52 -15.19 -3.34 8.66
N PHE A 53 -15.16 -2.04 8.38
CA PHE A 53 -14.89 -1.00 9.36
C PHE A 53 -15.95 -0.98 10.47
N LEU A 54 -17.23 -0.97 10.10
CA LEU A 54 -18.34 -1.02 11.06
C LEU A 54 -18.25 -2.25 11.97
N LYS A 55 -17.93 -3.42 11.41
CA LYS A 55 -17.74 -4.66 12.18
C LYS A 55 -16.52 -4.59 13.09
N PHE A 56 -15.40 -4.08 12.59
CA PHE A 56 -14.13 -4.01 13.33
C PHE A 56 -14.25 -3.12 14.57
N PHE A 57 -14.84 -1.93 14.40
CA PHE A 57 -15.08 -0.98 15.49
C PHE A 57 -16.38 -1.25 16.27
N LYS A 58 -17.10 -2.33 15.94
CA LYS A 58 -18.36 -2.75 16.58
C LYS A 58 -19.40 -1.61 16.67
N ILE A 59 -19.48 -0.78 15.64
CA ILE A 59 -20.36 0.38 15.64
C ILE A 59 -21.80 -0.08 15.37
N GLN A 60 -22.68 0.12 16.35
CA GLN A 60 -24.10 -0.25 16.30
C GLN A 60 -24.98 1.00 16.40
N ASP A 61 -24.99 1.83 15.36
CA ASP A 61 -25.89 2.99 15.28
C ASP A 61 -27.07 2.66 14.34
N LYS A 62 -28.30 2.96 14.77
CA LYS A 62 -29.52 2.74 13.98
C LYS A 62 -29.57 3.65 12.74
N ASN A 63 -28.89 4.80 12.78
CA ASN A 63 -28.84 5.75 11.68
C ASN A 63 -27.62 5.55 10.76
N ILE A 64 -26.78 4.54 11.04
CA ILE A 64 -25.51 4.35 10.31
C ILE A 64 -25.73 4.04 8.82
N SER A 65 -26.84 3.37 8.48
CA SER A 65 -27.17 3.00 7.10
C SER A 65 -27.25 4.20 6.16
N GLN A 66 -27.58 5.39 6.67
CA GLN A 66 -27.69 6.63 5.90
C GLN A 66 -26.40 7.45 5.86
N LYS A 67 -25.42 7.11 6.71
CA LYS A 67 -24.14 7.82 6.79
C LYS A 67 -23.11 7.24 5.83
N ASP A 68 -22.38 8.15 5.19
CA ASP A 68 -21.21 7.82 4.39
C ASP A 68 -20.04 7.35 5.26
N TYR A 69 -19.10 6.63 4.66
CA TYR A 69 -17.94 6.12 5.39
C TYR A 69 -17.13 7.25 6.05
N PHE A 70 -16.88 8.35 5.35
CA PHE A 70 -16.14 9.48 5.91
C PHE A 70 -16.89 10.14 7.07
N ASP A 71 -18.22 10.26 6.94
CA ASP A 71 -19.05 10.86 7.99
C ASP A 71 -19.02 10.04 9.29
N ILE A 72 -19.03 8.71 9.18
CA ILE A 72 -18.91 7.80 10.33
C ILE A 72 -17.57 8.00 11.05
N ILE A 73 -16.48 8.15 10.29
CA ILE A 73 -15.15 8.40 10.84
C ILE A 73 -15.10 9.76 11.54
N PHE A 74 -15.68 10.80 10.91
CA PHE A 74 -15.58 12.16 11.42
C PHE A 74 -16.49 12.42 12.61
N ASP A 75 -17.59 11.68 12.78
CA ASP A 75 -18.50 11.89 13.92
C ASP A 75 -17.88 11.47 15.26
N GLU A 76 -17.09 10.41 15.27
CA GLU A 76 -16.45 9.86 16.47
C GLU A 76 -15.07 10.50 16.70
N GLN A 77 -14.83 11.08 17.88
CA GLN A 77 -13.57 11.79 18.16
C GLN A 77 -12.35 10.87 18.09
N SER A 78 -12.44 9.68 18.66
CA SER A 78 -11.34 8.70 18.67
C SER A 78 -10.93 8.28 17.26
N LEU A 79 -11.91 8.06 16.37
CA LEU A 79 -11.67 7.73 14.96
C LEU A 79 -11.06 8.91 14.20
N ARG A 80 -11.57 10.12 14.43
CA ARG A 80 -11.04 11.33 13.80
C ARG A 80 -9.59 11.60 14.16
N GLU A 81 -9.21 11.43 15.43
CA GLU A 81 -7.82 11.55 15.88
C GLU A 81 -6.92 10.45 15.29
N MET A 82 -7.42 9.21 15.24
CA MET A 82 -6.72 8.10 14.61
C MET A 82 -6.42 8.38 13.13
N TYR A 83 -7.41 8.87 12.36
CA TYR A 83 -7.20 9.23 10.95
C TYR A 83 -6.31 10.47 10.77
N LEU A 84 -6.32 11.43 11.71
CA LEU A 84 -5.36 12.53 11.72
C LEU A 84 -3.92 12.00 11.80
N HIS A 85 -3.65 11.04 12.69
CA HIS A 85 -2.33 10.42 12.81
C HIS A 85 -1.93 9.64 11.54
N ILE A 86 -2.86 8.86 10.97
CA ILE A 86 -2.64 8.14 9.71
C ILE A 86 -2.28 9.12 8.59
N PHE A 87 -3.07 10.18 8.38
CA PHE A 87 -2.81 11.15 7.32
C PHE A 87 -1.52 11.94 7.57
N SER A 88 -1.23 12.33 8.82
CA SER A 88 0.03 12.99 9.16
C SER A 88 1.24 12.10 8.87
N PHE A 89 1.08 10.78 8.93
CA PHE A 89 2.14 9.84 8.58
C PHE A 89 2.35 9.71 7.07
N PHE A 90 1.29 9.70 6.25
CA PHE A 90 1.38 9.48 4.79
C PHE A 90 1.47 10.75 3.94
N MET A 91 1.09 11.91 4.48
CA MET A 91 1.21 13.19 3.79
C MET A 91 2.62 13.75 3.94
N ALA A 92 3.08 14.49 2.92
CA ALA A 92 4.32 15.24 3.00
C ALA A 92 4.13 16.52 3.83
N GLU A 93 2.93 17.10 3.78
CA GLU A 93 2.59 18.34 4.46
C GLU A 93 1.89 18.10 5.81
N LYS A 94 1.69 19.16 6.59
CA LYS A 94 1.01 19.05 7.90
C LYS A 94 -0.50 18.90 7.71
N VAL A 95 -1.11 18.13 8.60
CA VAL A 95 -2.55 17.89 8.60
C VAL A 95 -3.16 18.37 9.92
N GLU A 96 -4.27 19.09 9.85
CA GLU A 96 -5.05 19.54 11.00
C GLU A 96 -6.54 19.26 10.81
N VAL A 97 -7.28 19.08 11.90
CA VAL A 97 -8.74 18.88 11.84
C VAL A 97 -9.44 20.24 11.86
N ASP A 98 -10.34 20.46 10.91
CA ASP A 98 -11.30 21.58 10.93
C ASP A 98 -12.71 21.06 11.21
N LEU A 99 -13.17 21.25 12.46
CA LEU A 99 -14.50 20.84 12.91
C LEU A 99 -15.63 21.62 12.24
N LYS A 100 -15.40 22.89 11.85
CA LYS A 100 -16.43 23.75 11.25
C LYS A 100 -16.76 23.28 9.84
N LYS A 101 -15.72 22.93 9.07
CA LYS A 101 -15.84 22.45 7.68
C LYS A 101 -15.98 20.93 7.56
N ARG A 102 -15.86 20.20 8.69
CA ARG A 102 -15.85 18.73 8.74
C ARG A 102 -14.84 18.11 7.76
N CYS A 103 -13.58 18.55 7.85
CA CYS A 103 -12.52 18.09 6.96
C CYS A 103 -11.15 18.11 7.66
N TYR A 104 -10.15 17.49 7.04
CA TYR A 104 -8.76 17.67 7.41
C TYR A 104 -8.08 18.68 6.48
N LEU A 105 -7.52 19.73 7.05
CA LEU A 105 -6.76 20.77 6.35
C LEU A 105 -5.32 20.29 6.12
N VAL A 106 -4.85 20.41 4.88
CA VAL A 106 -3.47 20.12 4.50
C VAL A 106 -2.75 21.43 4.22
N TYR A 107 -1.65 21.70 4.91
CA TYR A 107 -0.96 22.99 4.85
C TYR A 107 0.55 22.87 5.10
N TYR A 108 1.28 23.89 4.69
CA TYR A 108 2.65 24.13 5.13
C TYR A 108 2.74 25.45 5.89
N ASP A 109 3.73 25.53 6.78
CA ASP A 109 4.08 26.79 7.44
C ASP A 109 5.00 27.58 6.51
N ASP A 110 4.53 28.72 6.02
CA ASP A 110 5.41 29.67 5.34
C ASP A 110 6.13 30.50 6.40
N PHE A 111 7.37 30.11 6.70
CA PHE A 111 8.23 30.80 7.66
C PHE A 111 8.53 32.24 7.25
N THR A 112 8.49 32.56 5.95
CA THR A 112 8.75 33.93 5.47
C THR A 112 7.59 34.87 5.76
N LYS A 113 6.35 34.36 5.65
CA LYS A 113 5.12 35.16 5.86
C LYS A 113 4.46 34.95 7.22
N LYS A 114 5.00 34.05 8.06
CA LYS A 114 4.41 33.60 9.34
C LYS A 114 2.92 33.26 9.20
N LYS A 115 2.55 32.63 8.08
CA LYS A 115 1.16 32.27 7.77
C LYS A 115 1.09 30.81 7.32
N LYS A 116 -0.02 30.16 7.68
CA LYS A 116 -0.36 28.84 7.16
C LYS A 116 -0.86 28.98 5.73
N VAL A 117 -0.24 28.27 4.80
CA VAL A 117 -0.71 28.21 3.42
C VAL A 117 -1.41 26.87 3.21
N ILE A 118 -2.72 26.95 3.00
CA ILE A 118 -3.57 25.79 2.75
C ILE A 118 -3.31 25.31 1.32
N ILE A 119 -2.92 24.05 1.19
CA ILE A 119 -2.71 23.40 -0.11
C ILE A 119 -3.98 22.67 -0.55
N GLY A 120 -4.66 22.04 0.40
CA GLY A 120 -5.77 21.16 0.09
C GLY A 120 -6.59 20.76 1.30
N LEU A 121 -7.63 19.99 1.01
CA LEU A 121 -8.67 19.57 1.95
C LEU A 121 -8.94 18.08 1.77
N ILE A 122 -8.95 17.33 2.87
CA ILE A 122 -9.41 15.95 2.90
C ILE A 122 -10.84 15.96 3.46
N ASN A 123 -11.81 15.88 2.56
CA ASN A 123 -13.24 15.75 2.83
C ASN A 123 -13.77 14.40 2.31
N LYS A 124 -15.08 14.19 2.46
CA LYS A 124 -15.82 13.03 1.95
C LYS A 124 -15.51 12.68 0.49
N ASP A 125 -15.47 13.66 -0.40
CA ASP A 125 -15.29 13.43 -1.84
C ASP A 125 -13.84 13.00 -2.18
N SER A 126 -12.88 13.53 -1.42
CA SER A 126 -11.44 13.27 -1.62
C SER A 126 -10.92 12.03 -0.88
N PHE A 127 -11.64 11.56 0.14
CA PHE A 127 -11.17 10.52 1.06
C PHE A 127 -10.81 9.21 0.34
N ASP A 128 -11.72 8.70 -0.50
CA ASP A 128 -11.50 7.45 -1.24
C ASP A 128 -10.35 7.57 -2.24
N VAL A 129 -10.15 8.75 -2.83
CA VAL A 129 -9.05 9.01 -3.76
C VAL A 129 -7.71 8.95 -3.02
N LEU A 130 -7.60 9.68 -1.91
CA LEU A 130 -6.39 9.70 -1.08
C LEU A 130 -6.06 8.29 -0.56
N ARG A 131 -7.05 7.61 0.00
CA ARG A 131 -6.94 6.24 0.50
C ARG A 131 -6.43 5.29 -0.60
N SER A 132 -7.00 5.37 -1.80
CA SER A 132 -6.59 4.55 -2.95
C SER A 132 -5.12 4.79 -3.34
N ILE A 133 -4.66 6.04 -3.28
CA ILE A 133 -3.28 6.40 -3.60
C ILE A 133 -2.31 5.87 -2.54
N ILE A 134 -2.63 6.07 -1.26
CA ILE A 134 -1.82 5.55 -0.15
C ILE A 134 -1.70 4.03 -0.24
N LEU A 135 -2.80 3.31 -0.48
CA LEU A 135 -2.77 1.85 -0.59
C LEU A 135 -1.92 1.38 -1.78
N GLN A 136 -2.01 2.02 -2.94
CA GLN A 136 -1.15 1.71 -4.09
C GLN A 136 0.34 1.90 -3.77
N LEU A 137 0.71 2.99 -3.10
CA LEU A 137 2.10 3.25 -2.67
C LEU A 137 2.62 2.28 -1.61
N ASN A 138 1.75 1.56 -0.92
CA ASN A 138 2.11 0.52 0.04
C ASN A 138 1.93 -0.90 -0.53
N TYR A 139 1.87 -1.03 -1.87
CA TYR A 139 1.69 -2.30 -2.58
C TYR A 139 0.39 -3.05 -2.17
N CYS A 140 -0.60 -2.32 -1.65
CA CYS A 140 -1.93 -2.81 -1.33
C CYS A 140 -2.86 -2.49 -2.50
N LEU A 141 -2.86 -3.34 -3.53
CA LEU A 141 -3.76 -3.17 -4.67
C LEU A 141 -5.21 -3.40 -4.22
N ASN A 142 -6.05 -2.37 -4.35
CA ASN A 142 -7.49 -2.49 -4.16
C ASN A 142 -8.06 -3.40 -5.27
N ASN A 143 -8.59 -4.55 -4.87
CA ASN A 143 -9.23 -5.57 -5.71
C ASN A 143 -10.50 -5.06 -6.42
N LYS A 144 -10.37 -4.11 -7.33
CA LYS A 144 -11.32 -3.92 -8.43
C LYS A 144 -10.69 -4.25 -9.79
N ALA A 145 -9.48 -4.81 -9.81
CA ALA A 145 -8.98 -5.53 -10.97
C ALA A 145 -9.77 -6.83 -11.09
N GLU A 146 -10.40 -6.96 -12.25
CA GLU A 146 -11.45 -7.88 -12.57
C GLU A 146 -11.01 -9.34 -12.47
N THR A 147 -12.01 -10.21 -12.49
CA THR A 147 -11.91 -11.65 -12.61
C THR A 147 -11.21 -12.08 -13.90
N GLU A 148 -9.91 -11.85 -14.04
CA GLU A 148 -9.14 -12.47 -15.11
C GLU A 148 -8.93 -13.95 -14.79
N LYS A 149 -9.36 -14.81 -15.73
CA LYS A 149 -9.15 -16.25 -15.65
C LYS A 149 -7.65 -16.52 -15.86
N PRO A 150 -6.97 -17.20 -14.92
CA PRO A 150 -5.55 -17.49 -15.08
C PRO A 150 -5.31 -18.41 -16.28
N ALA A 151 -4.32 -18.05 -17.11
CA ALA A 151 -3.94 -18.80 -18.32
C ALA A 151 -3.32 -20.19 -18.06
N GLY A 152 -3.12 -20.60 -16.80
CA GLY A 152 -2.55 -21.90 -16.45
C GLY A 152 -2.47 -22.19 -14.94
N LYS A 153 -2.17 -23.44 -14.57
CA LYS A 153 -2.14 -23.92 -13.16
C LYS A 153 -1.07 -23.22 -12.30
N HIS A 154 0.12 -23.01 -12.82
CA HIS A 154 1.21 -22.33 -12.09
C HIS A 154 0.94 -20.83 -11.90
N THR A 155 0.42 -20.16 -12.93
CA THR A 155 -0.04 -18.76 -12.86
C THR A 155 -1.22 -18.60 -11.90
N ALA A 156 -2.13 -19.59 -11.86
CA ALA A 156 -3.22 -19.63 -10.90
C ALA A 156 -2.73 -19.82 -9.45
N GLU A 157 -1.66 -20.58 -9.22
CA GLU A 157 -1.04 -20.74 -7.90
C GLU A 157 -0.30 -19.49 -7.45
N LEU A 158 0.42 -18.82 -8.35
CA LEU A 158 1.06 -17.52 -8.07
C LEU A 158 0.01 -16.44 -7.79
N LEU A 159 -1.07 -16.38 -8.58
CA LEU A 159 -2.20 -15.47 -8.33
C LEU A 159 -2.97 -15.81 -7.04
N LYS A 160 -3.12 -17.09 -6.69
CA LYS A 160 -3.71 -17.51 -5.40
C LYS A 160 -2.81 -17.16 -4.22
N LYS A 161 -1.50 -17.33 -4.35
CA LYS A 161 -0.52 -16.90 -3.35
C LYS A 161 -0.54 -15.37 -3.20
N GLN A 162 -0.71 -14.64 -4.29
CA GLN A 162 -0.89 -13.18 -4.30
C GLN A 162 -2.21 -12.71 -3.68
N LYS A 163 -3.34 -13.34 -4.02
CA LYS A 163 -4.63 -13.06 -3.36
C LYS A 163 -4.55 -13.34 -1.85
N LYS A 164 -3.83 -14.39 -1.44
CA LYS A 164 -3.49 -14.61 -0.04
C LYS A 164 -2.64 -13.47 0.53
N TYR A 165 -1.61 -12.97 -0.16
CA TYR A 165 -0.84 -11.78 0.29
C TYR A 165 -1.71 -10.54 0.49
N HIS A 166 -2.66 -10.30 -0.42
CA HIS A 166 -3.61 -9.18 -0.30
C HIS A 166 -4.62 -9.37 0.85
N GLU A 167 -5.05 -10.61 1.11
CA GLU A 167 -5.91 -10.95 2.26
C GLU A 167 -5.17 -11.00 3.60
N LEU A 168 -3.86 -11.24 3.60
CA LEU A 168 -3.04 -11.31 4.81
C LEU A 168 -2.81 -9.91 5.41
N ASN A 169 -2.71 -8.87 4.58
CA ASN A 169 -2.72 -7.47 5.06
C ASN A 169 -4.07 -7.03 5.68
N ILE A 170 -5.12 -7.88 5.61
CA ILE A 170 -6.49 -7.58 6.06
C ILE A 170 -6.85 -8.31 7.37
N LYS A 171 -6.11 -9.33 7.81
CA LYS A 171 -6.53 -10.19 8.93
C LYS A 171 -5.64 -10.04 10.15
N ILE A 172 -6.03 -9.12 11.03
CA ILE A 172 -5.45 -8.89 12.37
C ILE A 172 -5.37 -10.14 13.28
N ASN A 173 -5.81 -11.35 12.91
CA ASN A 173 -5.84 -12.49 13.84
C ASN A 173 -5.89 -13.91 13.22
N LYS A 174 -5.01 -14.26 12.27
CA LYS A 174 -4.76 -15.68 11.96
C LYS A 174 -3.31 -15.88 11.60
N LYS A 175 -2.54 -16.59 12.46
CA LYS A 175 -1.17 -17.12 12.21
C LYS A 175 -0.68 -16.70 10.82
N ASP A 176 -0.23 -15.46 10.73
CA ASP A 176 0.10 -14.89 9.43
C ASP A 176 1.15 -15.80 8.82
N ASP A 177 1.11 -15.95 7.50
CA ASP A 177 2.14 -16.69 6.78
C ASP A 177 3.43 -15.86 6.92
N LEU A 178 4.16 -16.06 8.03
CA LEU A 178 5.35 -15.29 8.46
C LEU A 178 6.40 -15.17 7.34
N ASN A 179 6.32 -16.11 6.39
CA ASN A 179 7.04 -16.16 5.13
C ASN A 179 6.90 -14.88 4.29
N PHE A 180 5.81 -14.12 4.42
CA PHE A 180 5.55 -12.89 3.64
C PHE A 180 5.51 -11.63 4.49
N SER A 181 5.95 -11.74 5.75
CA SER A 181 6.15 -10.56 6.59
C SER A 181 7.23 -9.66 5.98
N LEU A 182 7.06 -8.35 6.13
CA LEU A 182 8.04 -7.36 5.66
C LEU A 182 9.46 -7.64 6.18
N PRO A 183 9.67 -8.02 7.47
CA PRO A 183 10.99 -8.41 7.96
C PRO A 183 11.61 -9.61 7.22
N ASN A 184 10.81 -10.64 6.91
CA ASN A 184 11.31 -11.79 6.16
C ASN A 184 11.65 -11.41 4.71
N ILE A 185 10.83 -10.58 4.06
CA ILE A 185 11.10 -10.06 2.72
C ILE A 185 12.42 -9.28 2.70
N ILE A 186 12.61 -8.36 3.65
CA ILE A 186 13.86 -7.59 3.80
C ILE A 186 15.06 -8.54 3.94
N SER A 187 14.96 -9.54 4.83
CA SER A 187 16.02 -10.53 5.04
C SER A 187 16.37 -11.29 3.76
N LYS A 188 15.36 -11.79 3.03
CA LYS A 188 15.57 -12.54 1.78
C LYS A 188 16.14 -11.66 0.68
N LEU A 189 15.63 -10.45 0.53
CA LEU A 189 16.09 -9.52 -0.49
C LEU A 189 17.54 -9.11 -0.25
N CYS A 190 17.91 -8.81 1.00
CA CYS A 190 19.31 -8.49 1.36
C CYS A 190 20.27 -9.68 1.23
N THR A 191 19.77 -10.92 1.30
CA THR A 191 20.60 -12.13 1.18
C THR A 191 20.82 -12.54 -0.28
N TYR A 192 19.81 -12.37 -1.13
CA TYR A 192 19.79 -12.93 -2.49
C TYR A 192 19.89 -11.88 -3.61
N SER A 193 19.82 -10.59 -3.28
CA SER A 193 20.09 -9.53 -4.24
C SER A 193 21.57 -9.14 -4.15
N ASP A 194 22.16 -8.82 -5.30
CA ASP A 194 23.59 -8.51 -5.39
C ASP A 194 23.89 -7.07 -4.93
N ASN A 195 22.89 -6.19 -4.97
CA ASN A 195 23.06 -4.75 -4.77
C ASN A 195 22.26 -4.18 -3.58
N VAL A 196 21.37 -4.96 -2.97
CA VAL A 196 20.59 -4.50 -1.81
C VAL A 196 21.06 -5.24 -0.58
N ASN A 197 21.34 -4.48 0.47
CA ASN A 197 21.89 -4.96 1.73
C ASN A 197 21.19 -4.27 2.90
N LEU A 198 21.50 -4.72 4.11
CA LEU A 198 20.88 -4.21 5.33
C LEU A 198 21.22 -2.75 5.65
N ILE A 199 22.15 -2.11 4.91
CA ILE A 199 22.49 -0.70 5.09
C ILE A 199 21.63 0.16 4.17
N ASN A 200 21.52 -0.20 2.90
CA ASN A 200 20.82 0.62 1.90
C ASN A 200 19.30 0.41 1.84
N ILE A 201 18.79 -0.77 2.24
CA ILE A 201 17.36 -1.11 2.17
C ILE A 201 16.46 -0.10 2.90
N TRP A 202 16.97 0.57 3.94
CA TRP A 202 16.19 1.50 4.75
C TRP A 202 15.73 2.75 4.00
N ASP A 203 16.40 3.12 2.92
CA ASP A 203 16.03 4.25 2.06
C ASP A 203 15.03 3.89 0.95
N TYR A 204 14.74 2.60 0.78
CA TYR A 204 13.76 2.12 -0.19
C TYR A 204 12.35 2.35 0.33
N THR A 205 11.44 2.64 -0.61
CA THR A 205 10.01 2.71 -0.33
C THR A 205 9.43 1.31 -0.13
N VAL A 206 8.32 1.21 0.61
CA VAL A 206 7.61 -0.06 0.77
C VAL A 206 7.27 -0.67 -0.59
N PHE A 207 6.78 0.13 -1.54
CA PHE A 207 6.49 -0.32 -2.90
C PHE A 207 7.72 -0.94 -3.58
N GLN A 208 8.85 -0.24 -3.57
CA GLN A 208 10.10 -0.70 -4.21
C GLN A 208 10.57 -2.03 -3.64
N VAL A 209 10.47 -2.22 -2.31
CA VAL A 209 10.86 -3.46 -1.64
C VAL A 209 10.02 -4.64 -2.12
N PHE A 210 8.70 -4.47 -2.17
CA PHE A 210 7.80 -5.52 -2.65
C PHE A 210 8.02 -5.81 -4.14
N ASP A 211 8.13 -4.77 -4.97
CA ASP A 211 8.36 -4.92 -6.40
C ASP A 211 9.64 -5.70 -6.70
N GLN A 212 10.76 -5.29 -6.08
CA GLN A 212 12.04 -5.97 -6.24
C GLN A 212 12.01 -7.42 -5.73
N PHE A 213 11.30 -7.68 -4.63
CA PHE A 213 11.12 -9.03 -4.11
C PHE A 213 10.39 -9.93 -5.11
N PHE A 214 9.33 -9.44 -5.75
CA PHE A 214 8.61 -10.20 -6.78
C PHE A 214 9.43 -10.39 -8.05
N ALA A 215 10.18 -9.37 -8.48
CA ALA A 215 11.11 -9.48 -9.61
C ALA A 215 12.19 -10.53 -9.34
N LEU A 216 12.78 -10.53 -8.14
CA LEU A 216 13.76 -11.52 -7.71
C LEU A 216 13.19 -12.94 -7.69
N ASN A 217 11.96 -13.09 -7.19
CA ASN A 217 11.29 -14.40 -7.18
C ASN A 217 11.00 -14.91 -8.60
N ASN A 218 10.60 -14.01 -9.51
CA ASN A 218 10.42 -14.35 -10.92
C ASN A 218 11.75 -14.78 -11.56
N ARG A 219 12.84 -14.02 -11.35
CA ARG A 219 14.20 -14.38 -11.80
C ARG A 219 14.56 -15.79 -11.35
N ARG A 220 14.44 -16.08 -10.06
CA ARG A 220 14.75 -17.41 -9.51
C ARG A 220 13.90 -18.52 -10.14
N SER A 221 12.62 -18.26 -10.37
CA SER A 221 11.72 -19.25 -10.99
C SER A 221 12.12 -19.55 -12.43
N ILE A 222 12.52 -18.52 -13.19
CA ILE A 222 13.05 -18.64 -14.54
C ILE A 222 14.37 -19.42 -14.53
N ASP A 223 15.30 -19.08 -13.63
CA ASP A 223 16.60 -19.76 -13.51
C ASP A 223 16.44 -21.25 -13.19
N MET A 224 15.55 -21.59 -12.26
CA MET A 224 15.22 -22.98 -11.94
C MET A 224 14.64 -23.74 -13.15
N ALA A 225 13.77 -23.08 -13.91
CA ALA A 225 13.18 -23.67 -15.12
C ALA A 225 14.22 -23.85 -16.24
N ASN A 226 15.11 -22.87 -16.45
CA ASN A 226 16.23 -22.94 -17.39
C ASN A 226 17.20 -24.08 -17.02
N GLN A 227 17.54 -24.23 -15.74
CA GLN A 227 18.42 -25.28 -15.27
C GLN A 227 17.79 -26.66 -15.44
N SER A 228 16.52 -26.81 -15.08
CA SER A 228 15.76 -28.04 -15.29
C SER A 228 15.73 -28.41 -16.78
N TYR A 229 15.49 -27.44 -17.65
CA TYR A 229 15.49 -27.66 -19.10
C TYR A 229 16.87 -28.07 -19.63
N SER A 230 17.93 -27.42 -19.16
CA SER A 230 19.30 -27.71 -19.58
C SER A 230 19.75 -29.14 -19.22
N ILE A 231 19.24 -29.68 -18.12
CA ILE A 231 19.59 -31.03 -17.64
C ILE A 231 18.71 -32.10 -18.30
N TRP A 232 17.40 -31.87 -18.40
CA TRP A 232 16.43 -32.90 -18.76
C TRP A 232 15.89 -32.79 -20.20
N GLY A 233 16.14 -31.68 -20.89
CA GLY A 233 15.56 -31.39 -22.20
C GLY A 233 14.03 -31.18 -22.16
N GLY A 234 13.37 -31.19 -23.32
CA GLY A 234 11.91 -31.08 -23.48
C GLY A 234 11.41 -29.88 -24.30
N ASP A 235 10.13 -29.55 -24.15
CA ASP A 235 9.55 -28.32 -24.70
C ASP A 235 9.70 -27.18 -23.71
N TYR A 236 10.54 -26.19 -24.02
CA TYR A 236 10.76 -25.01 -23.18
C TYR A 236 10.41 -23.73 -23.91
N LYS A 237 9.41 -23.01 -23.40
CA LYS A 237 9.13 -21.66 -23.84
C LYS A 237 10.04 -20.71 -23.09
N ILE A 238 10.88 -19.99 -23.83
CA ILE A 238 11.75 -18.95 -23.28
C ILE A 238 10.88 -17.95 -22.50
N PRO A 239 11.07 -17.81 -21.18
CA PRO A 239 10.30 -16.87 -20.39
C PRO A 239 10.63 -15.44 -20.82
N GLN A 240 9.59 -14.65 -21.07
CA GLN A 240 9.77 -13.22 -21.37
C GLN A 240 10.01 -12.47 -20.05
N TRP A 241 11.27 -12.46 -19.61
CA TRP A 241 11.68 -11.85 -18.33
C TRP A 241 11.37 -10.34 -18.25
N PHE A 242 11.21 -9.68 -19.41
CA PHE A 242 10.91 -8.25 -19.55
C PHE A 242 9.41 -7.92 -19.50
N GLU A 243 8.53 -8.93 -19.46
CA GLU A 243 7.09 -8.68 -19.33
C GLU A 243 6.80 -7.89 -18.06
N ASN A 244 6.00 -6.84 -18.20
CA ASN A 244 5.63 -6.01 -17.07
C ASN A 244 4.72 -6.80 -16.13
N SER A 245 5.33 -7.37 -15.09
CA SER A 245 4.64 -8.19 -14.11
C SER A 245 3.66 -7.41 -13.23
N PHE A 246 3.68 -6.07 -13.26
CA PHE A 246 2.77 -5.21 -12.51
C PHE A 246 1.56 -4.80 -13.36
N ASN A 247 1.75 -4.50 -14.66
CA ASN A 247 0.68 -4.09 -15.58
C ASN A 247 -0.06 -5.27 -16.21
N ASN A 248 0.62 -6.37 -16.55
CA ASN A 248 0.00 -7.58 -17.14
C ASN A 248 -0.81 -8.41 -16.12
N LYS A 249 -1.05 -7.88 -14.92
CA LYS A 249 -1.76 -8.54 -13.82
C LYS A 249 -2.90 -7.67 -13.25
N ASN A 250 -3.23 -6.57 -13.95
CA ASN A 250 -4.28 -5.62 -13.60
C ASN A 250 -5.36 -5.57 -14.66
#